data_AF-A0A2N3D374-F1
#
_entry.id   AF-A0A2N3D374-F1
#
_cell.length_a   1.000
_cell.length_b   1.000
_cell.length_c   1.000
_cell.angle_alpha   90.00
_cell.angle_beta   90.00
_cell.angle_gamma   90.00
#
_symmetry.space_group_name_H-M   'P 1'
#
loop_
_entity.id
_entity.type
_entity.pdbx_description
1 polymer ?
#
loop_
_entity_poly.entity_id
_entity_poly.type
_entity_poly.pdbx_seq_one_letter_code
_entity_poly.pdbx_strand_id
1 'polypeptide(L)' 'MIAALVIAVVLVVVVDRLYGHSSVAFAAAIMLLVIANAQMLRFNCPQCGKNAFFRGIFVVLWPNRICTRCGHDLDS' A
#
# COMPACT_ATOMS: atom_id res chain seq x y z
N MET A 1 7.83 1.66 -4.05
CA MET A 1 7.47 1.08 -2.74
C MET A 1 8.61 1.21 -1.73
N ILE A 2 9.76 0.57 -1.96
CA ILE A 2 10.92 0.63 -1.04
C ILE A 2 11.39 2.07 -0.79
N ALA A 3 11.48 2.91 -1.83
CA ALA A 3 11.90 4.31 -1.67
C ALA A 3 10.98 5.12 -0.74
N ALA A 4 9.66 4.95 -0.83
CA ALA A 4 8.70 5.65 0.03
C ALA A 4 8.79 5.20 1.49
N LEU A 5 9.02 3.90 1.72
CA LEU A 5 9.30 3.34 3.04
C LEU A 5 10.58 3.92 3.65
N VAL A 6 11.67 3.97 2.88
CA VAL A 6 12.93 4.53 3.34
C VAL A 6 12.77 6.01 3.71
N ILE A 7 12.08 6.80 2.87
CA ILE A 7 11.83 8.23 3.15
C ILE A 7 10.99 8.40 4.42
N ALA A 8 9.93 7.62 4.58
CA ALA A 8 9.07 7.67 5.77
C ALA A 8 9.85 7.32 7.05
N VAL A 9 10.68 6.27 7.01
CA VAL A 9 11.54 5.87 8.14
C VAL A 9 12.55 6.97 8.48
N VAL A 10 13.22 7.54 7.48
CA VAL A 10 14.19 8.63 7.69
C VAL A 10 13.51 9.85 8.31
N LEU A 11 12.32 10.24 7.82
CA LEU A 11 11.56 11.36 8.37
C LEU A 11 11.22 11.14 9.85
N VAL A 12 10.72 9.96 10.21
CA VAL A 12 10.40 9.64 11.61
C VAL A 12 11.64 9.68 12.48
N VAL A 13 12.74 9.04 12.07
CA VAL A 13 13.99 9.00 12.84
C VAL A 13 14.57 10.41 13.05
N VAL A 14 14.56 11.25 12.02
CA VAL A 14 15.06 12.63 12.10
C VAL A 14 14.23 13.47 13.06
N VAL A 15 12.90 13.41 12.96
CA VAL A 15 12.02 14.20 13.84
C VAL A 15 12.11 13.71 15.29
N ASP A 16 12.12 12.40 15.50
CA ASP A 16 12.25 11.80 16.82
C ASP A 16 13.57 12.21 17.52
N ARG A 17 14.68 12.24 16.77
CA ARG A 17 16.00 12.64 17.29
C ARG A 17 16.15 14.13 17.54
N LEU A 18 15.51 14.98 16.75
CA LEU A 18 15.66 16.44 16.84
C LEU A 18 14.63 17.11 17.77
N TYR A 19 13.42 16.57 17.86
CA TYR A 19 12.29 17.19 18.56
C TYR A 19 11.70 16.33 19.69
N GLY A 20 12.24 15.13 19.91
CA GLY A 20 11.70 14.14 20.86
C GLY A 20 10.50 13.38 20.30
N HIS A 21 10.02 12.37 21.05
CA HIS A 21 8.91 11.49 20.64
C HIS A 21 7.67 12.30 20.19
N SER A 22 7.51 12.44 18.87
CA SER A 22 6.43 13.21 18.26
C SER A 22 5.46 12.28 17.54
N SER A 23 4.32 12.00 18.18
CA SER A 23 3.21 11.21 17.61
C SER A 23 2.68 11.79 16.29
N VAL A 24 2.78 13.11 16.12
CA VAL A 24 2.40 13.82 14.89
C VAL A 24 3.29 13.44 13.69
N ALA A 25 4.60 13.31 13.91
CA ALA A 25 5.53 12.92 12.84
C ALA A 25 5.29 11.47 12.39
N PHE A 26 4.97 10.60 13.35
CA PHE A 26 4.59 9.22 13.08
C PHE A 26 3.28 9.13 12.29
N ALA A 27 2.27 9.92 12.68
CA ALA A 27 1.00 10.00 11.95
C ALA A 27 1.21 10.51 10.51
N ALA A 28 2.03 11.54 10.32
CA ALA A 28 2.36 12.05 8.99
C ALA A 28 3.05 11.00 8.12
N ALA A 29 4.01 10.24 8.66
CA ALA A 29 4.70 9.18 7.94
C ALA A 29 3.76 8.03 7.51
N ILE A 30 2.84 7.62 8.41
CA ILE A 30 1.80 6.63 8.07
C ILE A 30 0.92 7.15 6.94
N MET A 31 0.44 8.39 7.04
CA MET A 31 -0.42 8.99 6.01
C MET A 31 0.29 9.03 4.65
N LEU A 32 1.56 9.44 4.63
CA LEU A 32 2.38 9.51 3.43
C LEU A 32 2.57 8.13 2.80
N LEU A 33 2.79 7.10 3.64
CA LEU A 33 2.86 5.71 3.20
C LEU A 33 1.52 5.24 2.60
N VAL A 34 0.40 5.48 3.27
CA VAL A 34 -0.93 5.09 2.77
C VAL A 34 -1.20 5.74 1.41
N ILE A 35 -0.92 7.03 1.26
CA ILE A 35 -1.11 7.77 0.00
C ILE A 35 -0.20 7.20 -1.09
N ALA A 36 1.09 6.99 -0.80
CA ALA A 36 2.04 6.44 -1.76
C ALA A 36 1.64 5.04 -2.23
N ASN A 37 0.99 4.25 -1.36
CA ASN A 37 0.53 2.90 -1.66
C ASN A 37 -0.90 2.84 -2.25
N ALA A 38 -1.64 3.95 -2.26
CA ALA A 38 -3.04 3.99 -2.72
C ALA A 38 -3.22 3.53 -4.17
N GLN A 39 -2.18 3.60 -5.01
CA GLN A 39 -2.21 3.07 -6.38
C GLN A 39 -2.49 1.57 -6.43
N MET A 40 -2.16 0.79 -5.38
CA MET A 40 -2.51 -0.64 -5.31
C MET A 40 -4.02 -0.88 -5.32
N LEU A 41 -4.81 0.09 -4.86
CA LEU A 41 -6.28 0.01 -4.90
C LEU A 41 -6.84 0.05 -6.33
N ARG A 42 -6.02 0.44 -7.32
CA ARG A 42 -6.41 0.53 -8.73
C ARG A 42 -6.08 -0.72 -9.54
N PHE A 43 -5.39 -1.70 -8.97
CA PHE A 43 -5.12 -2.97 -9.63
C PHE A 43 -6.39 -3.83 -9.67
N ASN A 44 -7.30 -3.46 -10.56
CA ASN A 44 -8.62 -4.05 -10.71
C ASN A 44 -8.68 -4.89 -11.98
N CYS A 45 -9.42 -5.99 -11.92
CA CYS A 45 -9.69 -6.84 -13.07
C CYS A 45 -10.47 -6.03 -14.15
N PRO A 46 -10.02 -6.01 -15.41
CA PRO A 46 -10.66 -5.24 -16.48
C PRO A 46 -12.07 -5.75 -16.83
N GLN A 47 -12.38 -7.02 -16.52
CA GLN A 47 -13.69 -7.61 -16.80
C GLN A 47 -14.74 -7.35 -15.72
N CYS A 48 -14.38 -7.46 -14.44
CA CYS A 48 -15.36 -7.43 -13.33
C CYS A 48 -15.10 -6.35 -12.28
N GLY A 49 -14.03 -5.55 -12.43
CA GLY A 49 -13.67 -4.45 -11.54
C GLY A 49 -13.17 -4.87 -10.14
N LYS A 50 -13.06 -6.17 -9.84
CA LYS A 50 -12.55 -6.63 -8.55
C LYS A 50 -11.04 -6.40 -8.44
N ASN A 51 -10.60 -5.87 -7.30
CA ASN A 51 -9.18 -5.66 -7.02
C ASN A 51 -8.41 -7.00 -6.85
N ALA A 52 -7.27 -7.13 -7.52
CA ALA A 52 -6.45 -8.34 -7.58
C ALA A 52 -5.73 -8.69 -6.26
N PHE A 53 -5.58 -7.73 -5.35
CA PHE A 53 -4.97 -7.94 -4.03
C PHE A 53 -5.95 -8.50 -3.00
N PHE A 54 -7.27 -8.44 -3.26
CA PHE A 54 -8.30 -8.87 -2.32
C PHE A 54 -8.68 -10.35 -2.50
N ARG A 55 -8.54 -11.12 -1.42
CA ARG A 55 -8.91 -12.53 -1.32
C ARG A 55 -9.92 -12.69 -0.18
N GLY A 56 -11.19 -12.41 -0.47
CA GLY A 56 -12.24 -12.36 0.54
C GLY A 56 -12.09 -11.11 1.41
N ILE A 57 -12.07 -11.29 2.74
CA ILE A 57 -11.87 -10.20 3.71
C ILE A 57 -10.38 -9.82 3.85
N PHE A 58 -9.47 -10.69 3.39
CA PHE A 58 -8.03 -10.48 3.52
C PHE A 58 -7.44 -9.76 2.30
N VAL A 59 -6.53 -8.82 2.57
CA VAL A 59 -5.64 -8.20 1.57
C VAL A 59 -4.31 -8.93 1.61
N VAL A 60 -3.83 -9.38 0.45
CA VAL A 60 -2.54 -10.04 0.35
C VAL A 60 -1.52 -9.14 -0.33
N LEU A 61 -0.25 -9.24 0.06
CA LEU A 61 0.84 -8.35 -0.39
C LEU A 61 1.20 -8.49 -1.87
N TRP A 62 0.81 -9.59 -2.53
CA TRP A 62 1.06 -9.81 -3.95
C TRP A 62 -0.27 -9.95 -4.71
N PRO A 63 -0.38 -9.37 -5.92
CA PRO A 63 -1.60 -9.48 -6.72
C PRO A 63 -1.83 -10.94 -7.14
N ASN A 64 -3.09 -11.34 -7.28
CA ASN A 64 -3.41 -12.66 -7.83
C ASN A 64 -3.31 -12.63 -9.36
N ARG A 65 -2.71 -13.67 -9.94
CA ARG A 65 -2.67 -13.85 -11.41
C ARG A 65 -4.07 -14.01 -12.00
N ILE A 66 -4.91 -14.82 -11.35
CA ILE A 66 -6.27 -15.11 -11.82
C ILE A 66 -7.28 -14.35 -10.95
N CYS A 67 -8.27 -13.72 -11.56
CA CYS A 67 -9.32 -13.03 -10.83
C CYS A 67 -10.16 -14.03 -10.03
N THR A 68 -10.24 -13.86 -8.71
CA THR A 68 -11.02 -14.74 -7.82
C THR A 68 -12.53 -14.57 -7.91
N ARG A 69 -13.04 -13.68 -8.78
CA ARG A 69 -14.48 -13.50 -9.03
C ARG A 69 -14.90 -14.03 -10.39
N CYS A 70 -14.21 -13.62 -11.47
CA CYS A 70 -14.59 -14.00 -12.84
C CYS A 70 -13.65 -15.01 -13.51
N GLY A 71 -12.54 -15.40 -12.87
CA GLY A 71 -11.58 -16.34 -13.45
C GLY A 71 -10.68 -15.78 -14.57
N HIS A 72 -10.77 -14.48 -14.86
CA HIS A 72 -9.95 -13.83 -15.89
C HIS A 72 -8.46 -13.83 -15.51
N ASP A 73 -7.56 -14.13 -16.45
CA ASP A 73 -6.11 -13.99 -16.27
C ASP A 73 -5.75 -12.49 -16.34
N LEU A 74 -5.08 -11.97 -15.30
CA LEU A 74 -4.64 -10.56 -15.21
C LEU A 74 -3.20 -10.36 -15.72
N ASP A 75 -2.53 -11.43 -16.14
CA ASP A 75 -1.14 -11.43 -16.61
C ASP A 75 -1.02 -11.48 -18.14
N SER A 76 -2.16 -11.50 -18.85
CA SER A 76 -2.25 -11.57 -20.32
C SER A 76 -2.48 -10.22 -20.99
#